data_AF-A0A7L4TIY9-F1
#
_entry.id   AF-A0A7L4TIY9-F1
#
_cell.length_a   1.000
_cell.length_b   1.000
_cell.length_c   1.000
_cell.angle_alpha   90.00
_cell.angle_beta   90.00
_cell.angle_gamma   90.00
#
_symmetry.space_group_name_H-M   'P 1'
#
loop_
_entity.id
_entity.type
_entity.pdbx_description
1 polymer ?
#
loop_
_entity_poly.entity_id
_entity_poly.type
_entity_poly.pdbx_seq_one_letter_code
_entity_poly.pdbx_strand_id
1 'polypeptide(L)'
;MEITSIITNEKIIPAVIAAFTTIVVFFLTLLTKNFIDTRILSSKLETEHKFDQRKKIKEVLAKHKVHLLSAAEILNHRMWNFSKNHSKGWIDVQGDFLTEKYYLHSFAYRILCLFTWINQVQKDMIYLDTTIAQKEDLEFIKFLKIFPQIFCDLTFIEGQNADGNYAVDHFFRNNFDELSRCLQGTNGLKSYDVFIEDLSPSDKNLIQLLKFLDGICPLENRKRWDRLHCLNITLIIFLNNYGYDFQKTKTDKIKKILTIPKTSSLLKNYFDLFKEYNLDTNKEVKKVKKIAQKYF
;
A
#
# COMPACT_ATOMS: atom_id res chain seq x y z
N MET A 1 -41.08 -39.69 67.63
CA MET A 1 -41.63 -38.37 67.26
C MET A 1 -40.89 -37.93 66.02
N GLU A 2 -41.64 -37.87 64.95
CA GLU A 2 -41.24 -38.33 63.63
C GLU A 2 -40.51 -37.23 62.85
N ILE A 3 -39.29 -37.51 62.39
CA ILE A 3 -38.56 -36.63 61.46
C ILE A 3 -39.43 -36.31 60.23
N THR A 4 -40.33 -37.23 59.87
CA THR A 4 -41.35 -37.07 58.84
C THR A 4 -42.39 -35.97 59.13
N SER A 5 -42.75 -35.67 60.39
CA SER A 5 -43.72 -34.60 60.71
C SER A 5 -43.13 -33.19 60.68
N ILE A 6 -41.80 -33.07 60.79
CA ILE A 6 -41.06 -31.82 60.62
C ILE A 6 -40.89 -31.51 59.13
N ILE A 7 -40.70 -32.55 58.31
CA ILE A 7 -40.51 -32.43 56.86
C ILE A 7 -41.82 -32.09 56.13
N THR A 8 -43.00 -32.39 56.69
CA THR A 8 -44.31 -32.06 56.07
C THR A 8 -44.89 -30.70 56.47
N ASN A 9 -44.17 -29.90 57.26
CA ASN A 9 -44.66 -28.60 57.71
C ASN A 9 -44.54 -27.56 56.58
N GLU A 10 -45.68 -27.01 56.13
CA GLU A 10 -45.78 -26.06 55.00
C GLU A 10 -44.85 -24.85 55.11
N LYS A 11 -44.43 -24.47 56.33
CA LYS A 11 -43.49 -23.35 56.56
C LYS A 11 -42.01 -23.75 56.57
N ILE A 12 -41.69 -25.02 56.79
CA ILE A 12 -40.30 -25.51 56.94
C ILE A 12 -39.72 -25.91 55.58
N ILE A 13 -40.52 -26.55 54.72
CA ILE A 13 -40.10 -26.96 53.37
C ILE A 13 -39.56 -25.78 52.54
N PRO A 14 -40.24 -24.61 52.46
CA PRO A 14 -39.74 -23.47 51.70
C PRO A 14 -38.43 -22.91 52.26
N ALA A 15 -38.28 -22.91 53.59
CA ALA A 15 -37.06 -22.43 54.25
C ALA A 15 -35.85 -23.32 53.95
N VAL A 16 -36.03 -24.64 53.94
CA VAL A 16 -34.96 -25.59 53.58
C VAL A 16 -34.59 -25.47 52.11
N ILE A 17 -35.56 -25.35 51.21
CA ILE A 17 -35.30 -25.12 49.78
C ILE A 17 -34.56 -23.80 49.57
N ALA A 18 -34.97 -22.71 50.25
CA ALA A 18 -34.30 -21.41 50.15
C ALA A 18 -32.84 -21.47 50.65
N ALA A 19 -32.59 -22.14 51.78
CA ALA A 19 -31.25 -22.32 52.32
C ALA A 19 -30.35 -23.14 51.37
N PHE A 20 -30.85 -24.26 50.86
CA PHE A 20 -30.12 -25.09 49.89
C PHE A 20 -29.83 -24.32 48.59
N THR A 21 -30.83 -23.62 48.06
CA THR A 21 -30.69 -22.80 46.83
C THR A 21 -29.62 -21.73 47.02
N THR A 22 -29.59 -21.07 48.18
CA THR A 22 -28.59 -20.04 48.49
C THR A 22 -27.18 -20.62 48.54
N ILE A 23 -27.00 -21.80 49.14
CA ILE A 23 -25.72 -22.52 49.18
C ILE A 23 -25.25 -22.87 47.76
N VAL A 24 -26.15 -23.45 46.96
CA VAL A 24 -25.84 -23.84 45.57
C VAL A 24 -25.47 -22.62 44.73
N VAL A 25 -26.24 -21.52 44.82
CA VAL A 25 -25.95 -20.27 44.11
C VAL A 25 -24.63 -19.66 44.58
N PHE A 26 -24.32 -19.70 45.87
CA PHE A 26 -23.06 -19.19 46.41
C PHE A 26 -21.85 -19.95 45.83
N PHE A 27 -21.88 -21.29 45.84
CA PHE A 27 -20.80 -22.11 45.28
C PHE A 27 -20.69 -21.96 43.75
N LEU A 28 -21.82 -21.96 43.03
CA LEU A 28 -21.83 -21.68 41.60
C LEU A 28 -21.20 -20.32 41.31
N THR A 29 -21.62 -19.27 42.02
CA THR A 29 -21.09 -17.92 41.84
C THR A 29 -19.59 -17.87 42.15
N LEU A 30 -19.11 -18.50 43.23
CA LEU A 30 -17.68 -18.55 43.56
C LEU A 30 -16.85 -19.21 42.45
N LEU A 31 -17.34 -20.30 41.87
CA LEU A 31 -16.63 -21.05 40.85
C LEU A 31 -16.72 -20.40 39.46
N THR A 32 -17.89 -19.87 39.09
CA THR A 32 -18.14 -19.38 37.72
C THR A 32 -17.85 -17.90 37.57
N LYS A 33 -18.08 -17.08 38.60
CA LYS A 33 -17.96 -15.61 38.48
C LYS A 33 -16.55 -15.20 38.12
N ASN A 34 -15.54 -15.72 38.81
CA ASN A 34 -14.16 -15.34 38.52
C ASN A 34 -13.72 -15.72 37.09
N PHE A 35 -14.17 -16.90 36.62
CA PHE A 35 -13.89 -17.36 35.26
C PHE A 35 -14.58 -16.49 34.21
N ILE A 36 -15.88 -16.20 34.41
CA ILE A 36 -16.68 -15.37 33.51
C ILE A 36 -16.13 -13.93 33.50
N ASP A 37 -15.89 -13.33 34.66
CA ASP A 37 -15.40 -11.96 34.80
C ASP A 37 -14.01 -11.82 34.15
N THR A 38 -13.11 -12.77 34.36
CA THR A 38 -11.78 -12.79 33.72
C THR A 38 -11.90 -12.88 32.20
N ARG A 39 -12.78 -13.75 31.69
CA ARG A 39 -13.00 -13.90 30.24
C ARG A 39 -13.61 -12.65 29.62
N ILE A 40 -14.59 -12.04 30.29
CA ILE A 40 -15.21 -10.78 29.85
C ILE A 40 -14.16 -9.66 29.86
N LEU A 41 -13.36 -9.55 30.92
CA LEU A 41 -12.30 -8.54 31.03
C LEU A 41 -11.25 -8.72 29.93
N SER A 42 -10.78 -9.93 29.71
CA SER A 42 -9.82 -10.24 28.65
C SER A 42 -10.38 -9.92 27.26
N SER A 43 -11.63 -10.31 26.99
CA SER A 43 -12.31 -9.98 25.73
C SER A 43 -12.49 -8.48 25.53
N LYS A 44 -12.78 -7.73 26.60
CA LYS A 44 -12.92 -6.28 26.56
C LYS A 44 -11.57 -5.62 26.26
N LEU A 45 -10.51 -6.01 26.98
CA LEU A 45 -9.15 -5.50 26.75
C LEU A 45 -8.67 -5.78 25.33
N GLU A 46 -8.92 -6.99 24.80
CA GLU A 46 -8.58 -7.33 23.43
C GLU A 46 -9.34 -6.47 22.41
N THR A 47 -10.63 -6.23 22.67
CA THR A 47 -11.47 -5.39 21.80
C THR A 47 -11.01 -3.94 21.81
N GLU A 48 -10.73 -3.38 22.98
CA GLU A 48 -10.21 -2.02 23.15
C GLU A 48 -8.85 -1.88 22.47
N HIS A 49 -7.93 -2.81 22.70
CA HIS A 49 -6.63 -2.82 22.02
C HIS A 49 -6.78 -2.86 20.50
N LYS A 50 -7.63 -3.74 19.97
CA LYS A 50 -7.88 -3.84 18.52
C LYS A 50 -8.48 -2.54 17.97
N PHE A 51 -9.41 -1.93 18.68
CA PHE A 51 -10.01 -0.67 18.30
C PHE A 51 -8.97 0.46 18.26
N ASP A 52 -8.12 0.56 19.28
CA ASP A 52 -7.07 1.57 19.38
C ASP A 52 -6.03 1.41 18.27
N GLN A 53 -5.59 0.18 17.96
CA GLN A 53 -4.66 -0.07 16.86
C GLN A 53 -5.27 0.32 15.51
N ARG A 54 -6.53 -0.07 15.25
CA ARG A 54 -7.25 0.33 14.02
C ARG A 54 -7.40 1.83 13.88
N LYS A 55 -7.72 2.52 14.99
CA LYS A 55 -7.82 3.97 15.02
C LYS A 55 -6.49 4.62 14.63
N LYS A 56 -5.38 4.20 15.25
CA LYS A 56 -4.03 4.71 14.93
C LYS A 56 -3.66 4.50 13.46
N ILE A 57 -3.94 3.32 12.91
CA ILE A 57 -3.70 3.03 11.48
C ILE A 57 -4.49 4.01 10.61
N LYS A 58 -5.78 4.17 10.90
CA LYS A 58 -6.66 5.06 10.14
C LYS A 58 -6.23 6.52 10.23
N GLU A 59 -5.76 6.98 11.39
CA GLU A 59 -5.22 8.33 11.58
C GLU A 59 -3.96 8.56 10.73
N VAL A 60 -3.03 7.61 10.71
CA VAL A 60 -1.82 7.69 9.86
C VAL A 60 -2.21 7.71 8.38
N LEU A 61 -3.10 6.82 7.95
CA LEU A 61 -3.55 6.81 6.56
C LEU A 61 -4.27 8.10 6.19
N ALA A 62 -5.19 8.60 7.03
CA ALA A 62 -5.94 9.83 6.79
C ALA A 62 -5.03 11.06 6.68
N LYS A 63 -4.01 11.16 7.55
CA LYS A 63 -3.00 12.24 7.56
C LYS A 63 -2.32 12.41 6.21
N HIS A 64 -2.04 11.30 5.51
CA HIS A 64 -1.22 11.31 4.29
C HIS A 64 -2.00 11.01 2.99
N LYS A 65 -3.22 10.49 3.09
CA LYS A 65 -4.00 10.01 1.94
C LYS A 65 -4.18 11.06 0.86
N VAL A 66 -4.53 12.29 1.21
CA VAL A 66 -4.77 13.36 0.22
C VAL A 66 -3.49 13.68 -0.55
N HIS A 67 -2.35 13.75 0.15
CA HIS A 67 -1.06 13.98 -0.48
C HIS A 67 -0.65 12.84 -1.43
N LEU A 68 -0.86 11.58 -1.01
CA LEU A 68 -0.62 10.41 -1.85
C LEU A 68 -1.50 10.41 -3.10
N LEU A 69 -2.80 10.66 -2.97
CA LEU A 69 -3.73 10.71 -4.10
C LEU A 69 -3.37 11.84 -5.07
N SER A 70 -2.99 13.01 -4.55
CA SER A 70 -2.55 14.14 -5.38
C SER A 70 -1.26 13.82 -6.13
N ALA A 71 -0.25 13.27 -5.45
CA ALA A 71 1.01 12.87 -6.09
C ALA A 71 0.80 11.77 -7.15
N ALA A 72 -0.06 10.79 -6.85
CA ALA A 72 -0.41 9.72 -7.78
C ALA A 72 -1.12 10.27 -9.03
N GLU A 73 -2.07 11.19 -8.87
CA GLU A 73 -2.78 11.82 -10.00
C GLU A 73 -1.85 12.65 -10.87
N ILE A 74 -1.00 13.49 -10.26
CA ILE A 74 -0.02 14.32 -10.98
C ILE A 74 0.96 13.43 -11.77
N LEU A 75 1.42 12.33 -11.17
CA LEU A 75 2.29 11.38 -11.86
C LEU A 75 1.54 10.64 -12.97
N ASN A 76 0.32 10.18 -12.73
CA ASN A 76 -0.53 9.53 -13.74
C ASN A 76 -0.72 10.41 -14.99
N HIS A 77 -0.97 11.71 -14.80
CA HIS A 77 -1.00 12.68 -15.91
C HIS A 77 0.33 12.78 -16.66
N ARG A 78 1.46 12.79 -15.95
CA ARG A 78 2.80 12.80 -16.57
C ARG A 78 3.05 11.51 -17.36
N MET A 79 2.68 10.34 -16.83
CA MET A 79 2.79 9.05 -17.52
C MET A 79 1.97 9.01 -18.81
N TRP A 80 0.75 9.55 -18.78
CA TRP A 80 -0.09 9.66 -19.97
C TRP A 80 0.50 10.60 -21.02
N ASN A 81 1.01 11.75 -20.59
CA ASN A 81 1.67 12.69 -21.48
C ASN A 81 2.93 12.07 -22.11
N PHE A 82 3.69 11.31 -21.33
CA PHE A 82 4.88 10.60 -21.79
C PHE A 82 4.52 9.51 -22.80
N SER A 83 3.53 8.67 -22.49
CA SER A 83 3.06 7.62 -23.41
C SER A 83 2.60 8.18 -24.76
N LYS A 84 1.97 9.36 -24.79
CA LYS A 84 1.56 9.99 -26.05
C LYS A 84 2.70 10.63 -26.84
N ASN A 85 3.71 11.16 -26.16
CA ASN A 85 4.74 12.01 -26.75
C ASN A 85 6.14 11.40 -26.66
N HIS A 86 6.25 10.09 -26.43
CA HIS A 86 7.55 9.41 -26.25
C HIS A 86 8.49 9.62 -27.46
N SER A 87 7.95 9.77 -28.67
CA SER A 87 8.71 10.00 -29.90
C SER A 87 9.33 11.40 -30.00
N LYS A 88 9.00 12.33 -29.08
CA LYS A 88 9.57 13.67 -29.05
C LYS A 88 10.97 13.75 -28.42
N GLY A 89 11.43 12.67 -27.78
CA GLY A 89 12.77 12.62 -27.18
C GLY A 89 12.98 13.58 -26.01
N TRP A 90 11.91 14.10 -25.37
CA TRP A 90 12.03 15.10 -24.29
C TRP A 90 12.79 14.64 -23.04
N ILE A 91 12.97 13.32 -22.88
CA ILE A 91 13.73 12.70 -21.78
C ILE A 91 15.08 12.15 -22.26
N ASP A 92 15.40 12.24 -23.55
CA ASP A 92 16.70 11.83 -24.08
C ASP A 92 17.67 12.99 -23.92
N VAL A 93 18.45 12.94 -22.84
CA VAL A 93 19.41 13.99 -22.47
C VAL A 93 20.85 13.54 -22.67
N GLN A 94 21.06 12.32 -23.17
CA GLN A 94 22.37 11.77 -23.53
C GLN A 94 23.40 11.89 -22.38
N GLY A 95 22.96 11.68 -21.13
CA GLY A 95 23.80 11.79 -19.95
C GLY A 95 23.94 13.19 -19.33
N ASP A 96 23.39 14.24 -19.93
CA ASP A 96 23.39 15.61 -19.38
C ASP A 96 22.30 15.77 -18.28
N PHE A 97 22.60 15.24 -17.10
CA PHE A 97 21.65 15.20 -15.98
C PHE A 97 21.63 16.45 -15.11
N LEU A 98 22.66 17.30 -15.20
CA LEU A 98 22.84 18.45 -14.32
C LEU A 98 22.34 19.75 -14.94
N THR A 99 22.32 19.85 -16.28
CA THR A 99 21.72 20.99 -16.96
C THR A 99 20.20 20.85 -16.93
N GLU A 100 19.47 21.87 -16.47
CA GLU A 100 18.01 21.79 -16.35
C GLU A 100 17.34 21.40 -17.69
N LYS A 101 16.64 20.25 -17.68
CA LYS A 101 15.77 19.76 -18.73
C LYS A 101 14.40 19.52 -18.12
N TYR A 102 13.51 20.50 -18.29
CA TYR A 102 12.19 20.52 -17.66
C TYR A 102 11.46 19.16 -17.68
N TYR A 103 11.44 18.47 -18.82
CA TYR A 103 10.66 17.23 -18.92
C TYR A 103 11.27 16.09 -18.10
N LEU A 104 12.58 15.85 -18.20
CA LEU A 104 13.27 14.81 -17.44
C LEU A 104 13.19 15.08 -15.94
N HIS A 105 13.62 16.28 -15.51
CA HIS A 105 13.67 16.62 -14.09
C HIS A 105 12.29 16.67 -13.46
N SER A 106 11.30 17.25 -14.14
CA SER A 106 9.95 17.29 -13.60
C SER A 106 9.25 15.92 -13.62
N PHE A 107 9.70 14.98 -14.45
CA PHE A 107 9.25 13.59 -14.38
C PHE A 107 9.88 12.87 -13.17
N ALA A 108 11.20 12.99 -13.00
CA ALA A 108 11.90 12.48 -11.82
C ALA A 108 11.30 13.03 -10.52
N TYR A 109 11.09 14.34 -10.44
CA TYR A 109 10.47 15.02 -9.29
C TYR A 109 9.11 14.41 -8.94
N ARG A 110 8.22 14.17 -9.91
CA ARG A 110 6.89 13.61 -9.65
C ARG A 110 6.94 12.15 -9.17
N ILE A 111 7.89 11.36 -9.70
CA ILE A 111 8.17 10.01 -9.20
C ILE A 111 8.61 10.10 -7.74
N LEU A 112 9.58 10.96 -7.44
CA LEU A 112 10.09 11.17 -6.09
C LEU A 112 8.99 11.64 -5.13
N CYS A 113 8.12 12.57 -5.52
CA CYS A 113 7.01 13.02 -4.67
C CYS A 113 6.12 11.86 -4.21
N LEU A 114 5.74 10.98 -5.13
CA LEU A 114 4.94 9.81 -4.80
C LEU A 114 5.68 8.91 -3.80
N PHE A 115 6.94 8.58 -4.09
CA PHE A 115 7.72 7.66 -3.25
C PHE A 115 8.08 8.24 -1.89
N THR A 116 8.30 9.55 -1.79
CA THR A 116 8.51 10.20 -0.49
C THR A 116 7.26 10.14 0.39
N TRP A 117 6.07 10.35 -0.17
CA TRP A 117 4.82 10.17 0.59
C TRP A 117 4.58 8.72 1.00
N ILE A 118 4.87 7.76 0.11
CA ILE A 118 4.80 6.33 0.44
C ILE A 118 5.73 6.03 1.61
N ASN A 119 6.97 6.51 1.57
CA ASN A 119 7.95 6.31 2.63
C ASN A 119 7.54 6.98 3.94
N GLN A 120 6.92 8.17 3.88
CA GLN A 120 6.41 8.84 5.08
C GLN A 120 5.31 8.02 5.75
N VAL A 121 4.37 7.47 4.98
CA VAL A 121 3.33 6.58 5.53
C VAL A 121 3.94 5.32 6.13
N GLN A 122 4.89 4.70 5.44
CA GLN A 122 5.55 3.50 5.95
C GLN A 122 6.33 3.75 7.25
N LYS A 123 6.98 4.91 7.38
CA LYS A 123 7.65 5.33 8.63
C LYS A 123 6.65 5.53 9.77
N ASP A 124 5.58 6.27 9.53
CA ASP A 124 4.55 6.55 10.55
C ASP A 124 3.80 5.27 10.98
N MET A 125 3.78 4.22 10.15
CA MET A 125 3.17 2.92 10.46
C MET A 125 4.10 1.89 11.13
N ILE A 126 5.40 2.17 11.29
CA ILE A 126 6.39 1.14 11.68
C ILE A 126 6.09 0.45 13.02
N TYR A 127 5.44 1.15 13.94
CA TYR A 127 5.10 0.65 15.29
C TYR A 127 3.66 0.13 15.40
N LEU A 128 2.91 0.06 14.29
CA LEU A 128 1.51 -0.35 14.28
C LEU A 128 1.36 -1.80 13.83
N ASP A 129 0.54 -2.55 14.54
CA ASP A 129 0.18 -3.90 14.12
C ASP A 129 -0.87 -3.85 13.00
N THR A 130 -0.37 -3.85 11.77
CA THR A 130 -1.22 -3.83 10.56
C THR A 130 -2.02 -5.12 10.35
N THR A 131 -1.75 -6.22 11.08
CA THR A 131 -2.55 -7.45 10.97
C THR A 131 -3.97 -7.28 11.51
N ILE A 132 -4.17 -6.29 12.39
CA ILE A 132 -5.46 -5.95 12.99
C ILE A 132 -6.25 -4.95 12.11
N ALA A 133 -5.65 -4.41 11.06
CA ALA A 133 -6.27 -3.42 10.18
C ALA A 133 -7.59 -3.90 9.57
N GLN A 134 -8.48 -2.95 9.26
CA GLN A 134 -9.65 -3.24 8.44
C GLN A 134 -9.22 -3.64 7.03
N LYS A 135 -10.06 -4.38 6.32
CA LYS A 135 -9.73 -4.92 5.00
C LYS A 135 -9.30 -3.82 4.04
N GLU A 136 -10.06 -2.73 3.97
CA GLU A 136 -9.82 -1.61 3.06
C GLU A 136 -8.48 -0.91 3.35
N ASP A 137 -8.16 -0.72 4.63
CA ASP A 137 -6.90 -0.12 5.09
C ASP A 137 -5.71 -1.05 4.80
N LEU A 138 -5.87 -2.35 5.06
CA LEU A 138 -4.85 -3.35 4.75
C LEU A 138 -4.58 -3.43 3.23
N GLU A 139 -5.63 -3.39 2.40
CA GLU A 139 -5.46 -3.32 0.95
C GLU A 139 -4.70 -2.05 0.55
N PHE A 140 -5.01 -0.90 1.15
CA PHE A 140 -4.30 0.36 0.88
C PHE A 140 -2.81 0.23 1.20
N ILE A 141 -2.49 -0.32 2.38
CA ILE A 141 -1.10 -0.57 2.82
C ILE A 141 -0.38 -1.51 1.85
N LYS A 142 -1.04 -2.58 1.38
CA LYS A 142 -0.48 -3.50 0.39
C LYS A 142 -0.18 -2.80 -0.94
N PHE A 143 -1.04 -1.90 -1.42
CA PHE A 143 -0.73 -1.07 -2.60
C PHE A 143 0.54 -0.23 -2.40
N LEU A 144 0.72 0.38 -1.22
CA LEU A 144 1.93 1.13 -0.90
C LEU A 144 3.20 0.27 -0.93
N LYS A 145 3.07 -1.04 -0.70
CA LYS A 145 4.18 -1.99 -0.83
C LYS A 145 4.44 -2.41 -2.27
N ILE A 146 3.42 -2.47 -3.14
CA ILE A 146 3.59 -2.82 -4.56
C ILE A 146 4.35 -1.75 -5.34
N PHE A 147 4.06 -0.47 -5.11
CA PHE A 147 4.70 0.64 -5.84
C PHE A 147 6.23 0.51 -5.96
N PRO A 148 7.00 0.31 -4.87
CA PRO A 148 8.44 0.14 -4.99
C PRO A 148 8.87 -1.18 -5.62
N GLN A 149 8.09 -2.27 -5.51
CA GLN A 149 8.46 -3.56 -6.12
C GLN A 149 8.55 -3.46 -7.64
N ILE A 150 7.76 -2.59 -8.26
CA ILE A 150 7.82 -2.31 -9.70
C ILE A 150 9.22 -1.84 -10.13
N PHE A 151 10.01 -1.27 -9.22
CA PHE A 151 11.37 -0.79 -9.46
C PHE A 151 12.46 -1.69 -8.87
N CYS A 152 12.15 -2.40 -7.78
CA CYS A 152 13.15 -3.11 -6.98
C CYS A 152 13.14 -4.63 -7.19
N ASP A 153 11.99 -5.22 -7.50
CA ASP A 153 11.88 -6.67 -7.65
C ASP A 153 12.44 -7.10 -9.01
N LEU A 154 13.49 -7.92 -8.96
CA LEU A 154 14.12 -8.49 -10.13
C LEU A 154 13.42 -9.76 -10.60
N THR A 155 12.82 -10.54 -9.69
CA THR A 155 12.05 -11.75 -10.01
C THR A 155 10.84 -11.42 -10.87
N PHE A 156 10.20 -10.30 -10.55
CA PHE A 156 9.12 -9.72 -11.35
C PHE A 156 9.52 -9.50 -12.83
N ILE A 157 10.80 -9.21 -13.10
CA ILE A 157 11.31 -8.75 -14.40
C ILE A 157 12.07 -9.82 -15.18
N GLU A 158 12.96 -10.53 -14.52
CA GLU A 158 13.85 -11.54 -15.12
C GLU A 158 13.40 -12.97 -14.81
N GLY A 159 12.38 -13.13 -13.96
CA GLY A 159 11.93 -14.44 -13.49
C GLY A 159 12.88 -15.05 -12.47
N GLN A 160 12.83 -16.38 -12.32
CA GLN A 160 13.55 -17.09 -11.26
C GLN A 160 15.08 -17.14 -11.42
N ASN A 161 15.60 -16.78 -12.60
CA ASN A 161 17.05 -16.78 -12.89
C ASN A 161 17.69 -15.39 -12.76
N ALA A 162 17.00 -14.47 -12.11
CA ALA A 162 17.44 -13.10 -11.83
C ALA A 162 18.80 -13.04 -11.11
N ASP A 163 19.75 -12.26 -11.62
CA ASP A 163 21.02 -12.02 -10.93
C ASP A 163 20.92 -10.81 -9.98
N GLY A 164 20.70 -11.10 -8.70
CA GLY A 164 20.55 -10.09 -7.65
C GLY A 164 21.80 -9.25 -7.37
N ASN A 165 22.95 -9.49 -8.01
CA ASN A 165 24.18 -8.72 -7.79
C ASN A 165 24.33 -7.53 -8.74
N TYR A 166 23.54 -7.45 -9.81
CA TYR A 166 23.68 -6.41 -10.84
C TYR A 166 22.41 -5.60 -11.05
N ALA A 167 22.43 -4.33 -10.68
CA ALA A 167 21.34 -3.39 -10.90
C ALA A 167 21.31 -2.80 -12.31
N VAL A 168 20.99 -3.62 -13.32
CA VAL A 168 20.64 -3.13 -14.67
C VAL A 168 19.12 -2.97 -14.75
N ASP A 169 18.63 -1.78 -15.08
CA ASP A 169 17.21 -1.46 -15.24
C ASP A 169 16.33 -1.67 -14.00
N HIS A 170 16.94 -1.74 -12.82
CA HIS A 170 16.26 -1.84 -11.54
C HIS A 170 17.06 -1.14 -10.44
N PHE A 171 16.48 -1.05 -9.25
CA PHE A 171 17.09 -0.41 -8.10
C PHE A 171 17.19 -1.39 -6.93
N PHE A 172 18.32 -1.39 -6.23
CA PHE A 172 18.36 -2.04 -4.92
C PHE A 172 17.41 -1.33 -3.95
N ARG A 173 16.73 -2.12 -3.12
CA ARG A 173 15.66 -1.62 -2.22
C ARG A 173 16.13 -0.46 -1.34
N ASN A 174 17.32 -0.59 -0.74
CA ASN A 174 17.89 0.46 0.12
C ASN A 174 18.16 1.73 -0.67
N ASN A 175 18.83 1.63 -1.83
CA ASN A 175 19.10 2.78 -2.71
C ASN A 175 17.82 3.48 -3.17
N PHE A 176 16.77 2.71 -3.44
CA PHE A 176 15.47 3.25 -3.85
C PHE A 176 14.77 3.98 -2.70
N ASP A 177 14.80 3.45 -1.48
CA ASP A 177 14.21 4.11 -0.31
C ASP A 177 14.92 5.43 0.03
N GLU A 178 16.24 5.48 -0.20
CA GLU A 178 17.08 6.66 -0.04
C GLU A 178 16.72 7.81 -1.00
N LEU A 179 16.15 7.53 -2.18
CA LEU A 179 15.68 8.56 -3.11
C LEU A 179 14.71 9.54 -2.47
N SER A 180 13.93 9.08 -1.48
CA SER A 180 12.98 9.95 -0.79
C SER A 180 13.65 11.09 -0.01
N ARG A 181 14.93 10.96 0.35
CA ARG A 181 15.69 12.02 1.04
C ARG A 181 15.92 13.24 0.15
N CYS A 182 15.99 13.05 -1.18
CA CYS A 182 16.18 14.16 -2.13
C CYS A 182 15.12 15.25 -2.00
N LEU A 183 13.88 14.87 -1.61
CA LEU A 183 12.77 15.81 -1.46
C LEU A 183 12.42 16.15 -0.01
N GLN A 184 13.13 15.63 0.99
CA GLN A 184 12.87 15.98 2.38
C GLN A 184 13.35 17.41 2.64
N GLY A 185 12.42 18.31 2.96
CA GLY A 185 12.68 19.66 3.44
C GLY A 185 12.31 19.83 4.91
N THR A 186 12.58 21.01 5.47
CA THR A 186 12.29 21.34 6.87
C THR A 186 10.79 21.39 7.18
N ASN A 187 9.97 21.87 6.24
CA ASN A 187 8.52 22.07 6.41
C ASN A 187 7.66 21.20 5.46
N GLY A 188 8.20 20.07 5.01
CA GLY A 188 7.52 19.18 4.07
C GLY A 188 8.38 18.87 2.85
N LEU A 189 7.74 18.55 1.72
CA LEU A 189 8.44 18.28 0.48
C LEU A 189 9.04 19.55 -0.10
N LYS A 190 10.27 19.46 -0.61
CA LYS A 190 10.88 20.52 -1.45
C LYS A 190 10.00 20.80 -2.66
N SER A 191 9.88 22.08 -3.04
CA SER A 191 9.24 22.48 -4.30
C SER A 191 10.08 22.01 -5.50
N TYR A 192 9.51 22.09 -6.70
CA TYR A 192 10.25 21.76 -7.92
C TYR A 192 11.49 22.65 -8.09
N ASP A 193 11.36 23.96 -7.86
CA ASP A 193 12.45 24.91 -8.05
C ASP A 193 13.62 24.61 -7.10
N VAL A 194 13.34 24.36 -5.82
CA VAL A 194 14.37 23.95 -4.84
C VAL A 194 14.99 22.61 -5.23
N PHE A 195 14.21 21.66 -5.76
CA PHE A 195 14.75 20.40 -6.26
C PHE A 195 15.72 20.59 -7.44
N ILE A 196 15.47 21.57 -8.33
CA ILE A 196 16.38 21.90 -9.43
C ILE A 196 17.65 22.57 -8.91
N GLU A 197 17.54 23.51 -7.98
CA GLU A 197 18.68 24.19 -7.35
C GLU A 197 19.60 23.21 -6.60
N ASP A 198 19.02 22.18 -5.98
CA ASP A 198 19.74 21.15 -5.22
C ASP A 198 20.35 20.04 -6.09
N LEU A 199 20.23 20.08 -7.43
CA LEU A 199 20.80 19.06 -8.30
C LEU A 199 22.32 18.99 -8.14
N SER A 200 22.81 17.85 -7.65
CA SER A 200 24.23 17.64 -7.40
C SER A 200 24.76 16.35 -8.05
N PRO A 201 25.98 16.36 -8.62
CA PRO A 201 26.65 15.14 -9.08
C PRO A 201 26.95 14.16 -7.93
N SER A 202 26.97 14.62 -6.67
CA SER A 202 27.22 13.74 -5.51
C SER A 202 26.05 12.81 -5.20
N ASP A 203 24.84 13.13 -5.67
CA ASP A 203 23.62 12.38 -5.36
C ASP A 203 23.47 11.16 -6.26
N LYS A 204 24.30 10.14 -6.01
CA LYS A 204 24.38 8.91 -6.81
C LYS A 204 23.04 8.25 -7.07
N ASN A 205 22.15 8.21 -6.07
CA ASN A 205 20.81 7.61 -6.23
C ASN A 205 19.95 8.44 -7.18
N LEU A 206 19.94 9.76 -7.05
CA LEU A 206 19.21 10.65 -7.96
C LEU A 206 19.73 10.52 -9.39
N ILE A 207 21.05 10.53 -9.56
CA ILE A 207 21.69 10.32 -10.86
C ILE A 207 21.31 8.95 -11.45
N GLN A 208 21.21 7.90 -10.62
CA GLN A 208 20.73 6.59 -11.08
C GLN A 208 19.27 6.64 -11.56
N LEU A 209 18.40 7.38 -10.88
CA LEU A 209 17.01 7.61 -11.32
C LEU A 209 16.97 8.37 -12.66
N LEU A 210 17.77 9.43 -12.81
CA LEU A 210 17.84 10.20 -14.05
C LEU A 210 18.38 9.34 -15.21
N LYS A 211 19.42 8.53 -14.97
CA LYS A 211 19.92 7.53 -15.93
C LYS A 211 18.88 6.48 -16.30
N PHE A 212 18.09 6.02 -15.32
CA PHE A 212 16.99 5.12 -15.60
C PHE A 212 15.98 5.78 -16.54
N LEU A 213 15.60 7.04 -16.29
CA LEU A 213 14.66 7.77 -17.13
C LEU A 213 15.22 8.17 -18.50
N ASP A 214 16.54 8.35 -18.63
CA ASP A 214 17.17 8.86 -19.84
C ASP A 214 16.86 8.03 -21.08
N GLY A 215 16.23 8.67 -22.08
CA GLY A 215 15.94 8.06 -23.37
C GLY A 215 15.02 6.82 -23.33
N ILE A 216 14.22 6.61 -22.27
CA ILE A 216 13.24 5.51 -22.25
C ILE A 216 12.33 5.60 -23.48
N CYS A 217 12.14 4.49 -24.18
CA CYS A 217 11.24 4.43 -25.32
C CYS A 217 10.56 3.04 -25.43
N PRO A 218 9.36 2.93 -25.99
CA PRO A 218 8.66 1.64 -26.11
C PRO A 218 9.37 0.64 -27.04
N LEU A 219 10.22 1.13 -27.94
CA LEU A 219 10.95 0.32 -28.92
C LEU A 219 12.30 -0.19 -28.37
N GLU A 220 12.67 0.17 -27.14
CA GLU A 220 13.90 -0.32 -26.53
C GLU A 220 13.79 -1.81 -26.16
N ASN A 221 14.92 -2.52 -26.18
CA ASN A 221 14.99 -3.92 -25.72
C ASN A 221 15.02 -4.03 -24.19
N ARG A 222 15.38 -2.94 -23.52
CA ARG A 222 15.40 -2.80 -22.05
C ARG A 222 13.99 -2.82 -21.47
N LYS A 223 13.87 -3.18 -20.19
CA LYS A 223 12.58 -3.34 -19.50
C LYS A 223 12.09 -2.07 -18.78
N ARG A 224 12.78 -0.94 -18.96
CA ARG A 224 12.45 0.32 -18.28
C ARG A 224 11.08 0.85 -18.68
N TRP A 225 10.75 0.80 -19.97
CA TRP A 225 9.39 1.07 -20.47
C TRP A 225 8.34 0.18 -19.80
N ASP A 226 8.57 -1.13 -19.75
CA ASP A 226 7.64 -2.09 -19.17
C ASP A 226 7.39 -1.81 -17.67
N ARG A 227 8.44 -1.44 -16.90
CA ARG A 227 8.32 -0.98 -15.51
C ARG A 227 7.46 0.27 -15.37
N LEU A 228 7.73 1.29 -16.19
CA LEU A 228 6.94 2.52 -16.19
C LEU A 228 5.48 2.23 -16.56
N HIS A 229 5.24 1.34 -17.52
CA HIS A 229 3.88 0.94 -17.87
C HIS A 229 3.18 0.25 -16.68
N CYS A 230 3.84 -0.69 -16.00
CA CYS A 230 3.32 -1.32 -14.78
C CYS A 230 3.05 -0.29 -13.66
N LEU A 231 3.92 0.70 -13.47
CA LEU A 231 3.68 1.82 -12.55
C LEU A 231 2.40 2.57 -12.92
N ASN A 232 2.22 2.92 -14.20
CA ASN A 232 1.03 3.62 -14.67
C ASN A 232 -0.26 2.84 -14.36
N ILE A 233 -0.24 1.52 -14.60
CA ILE A 233 -1.38 0.65 -14.28
C ILE A 233 -1.63 0.63 -12.76
N THR A 234 -0.60 0.59 -11.93
CA THR A 234 -0.74 0.63 -10.46
C THR A 234 -1.36 1.93 -10.01
N LEU A 235 -0.92 3.07 -10.57
CA LEU A 235 -1.50 4.38 -10.29
C LEU A 235 -3.00 4.41 -10.60
N ILE A 236 -3.40 3.88 -11.75
CA ILE A 236 -4.81 3.84 -12.16
C ILE A 236 -5.64 2.97 -11.23
N ILE A 237 -5.16 1.76 -10.90
CA ILE A 237 -5.87 0.87 -9.99
C ILE A 237 -6.02 1.56 -8.62
N PHE A 238 -4.95 2.16 -8.12
CA PHE A 238 -4.93 2.86 -6.84
C PHE A 238 -5.90 4.05 -6.81
N LEU A 239 -5.87 4.92 -7.82
CA LEU A 239 -6.76 6.07 -7.95
C LEU A 239 -8.23 5.67 -8.17
N ASN A 240 -8.50 4.63 -8.95
CA ASN A 240 -9.86 4.14 -9.13
C ASN A 240 -10.46 3.59 -7.83
N ASN A 241 -9.63 2.97 -6.99
CA ASN A 241 -10.05 2.36 -5.74
C ASN A 241 -10.21 3.40 -4.62
N TYR A 242 -9.27 4.34 -4.49
CA TYR A 242 -9.19 5.24 -3.32
C TYR A 242 -9.33 6.73 -3.63
N GLY A 243 -9.17 7.13 -4.89
CA GLY A 243 -9.25 8.51 -5.35
C GLY A 243 -10.67 9.04 -5.46
N TYR A 244 -10.76 10.36 -5.66
CA TYR A 244 -12.00 11.05 -5.94
C TYR A 244 -12.56 10.64 -7.31
N ASP A 245 -13.85 10.87 -7.51
CA ASP A 245 -14.56 10.59 -8.76
C ASP A 245 -13.88 11.19 -10.00
N PHE A 246 -13.39 12.42 -9.91
CA PHE A 246 -12.66 13.09 -10.99
C PHE A 246 -11.28 12.51 -11.29
N GLN A 247 -10.68 11.76 -10.36
CA GLN A 247 -9.39 11.07 -10.55
C GLN A 247 -9.56 9.68 -11.20
N LYS A 248 -10.79 9.17 -11.30
CA LYS A 248 -11.04 7.82 -11.82
C LYS A 248 -10.86 7.75 -13.33
N THR A 249 -10.14 6.74 -13.76
CA THR A 249 -9.92 6.43 -15.18
C THR A 249 -11.00 5.46 -15.68
N LYS A 250 -11.75 5.91 -16.69
CA LYS A 250 -12.80 5.12 -17.38
C LYS A 250 -12.22 3.92 -18.14
N THR A 251 -13.00 2.84 -18.27
CA THR A 251 -12.61 1.58 -18.93
C THR A 251 -11.96 1.76 -20.30
N ASP A 252 -12.48 2.66 -21.16
CA ASP A 252 -11.92 2.84 -22.50
C ASP A 252 -10.56 3.54 -22.49
N LYS A 253 -10.30 4.40 -21.51
CA LYS A 253 -8.99 4.99 -21.30
C LYS A 253 -8.01 3.94 -20.73
N ILE A 254 -8.47 3.03 -19.87
CA ILE A 254 -7.66 1.89 -19.38
C ILE A 254 -7.19 1.02 -20.56
N LYS A 255 -8.10 0.67 -21.50
CA LYS A 255 -7.72 -0.09 -22.71
C LYS A 255 -6.62 0.61 -23.50
N LYS A 256 -6.76 1.92 -23.74
CA LYS A 256 -5.75 2.71 -24.43
C LYS A 256 -4.39 2.68 -23.71
N ILE A 257 -4.39 2.79 -22.39
CA ILE A 257 -3.16 2.75 -21.59
C ILE A 257 -2.47 1.39 -21.73
N LEU A 258 -3.23 0.29 -21.67
CA LEU A 258 -2.70 -1.08 -21.79
C LEU A 258 -2.08 -1.38 -23.17
N THR A 259 -2.48 -0.66 -24.22
CA THR A 259 -2.06 -0.98 -25.60
C THR A 259 -1.18 0.08 -26.24
N ILE A 260 -1.21 1.33 -25.79
CA ILE A 260 -0.54 2.46 -26.44
C ILE A 260 0.57 3.04 -25.55
N PRO A 261 1.78 3.27 -26.12
CA PRO A 261 2.25 2.89 -27.46
C PRO A 261 2.60 1.41 -27.62
N LYS A 262 2.75 0.67 -26.51
CA LYS A 262 3.11 -0.75 -26.51
C LYS A 262 2.58 -1.45 -25.27
N THR A 263 2.00 -2.63 -25.47
CA THR A 263 1.63 -3.54 -24.39
C THR A 263 2.87 -4.07 -23.68
N SER A 264 2.87 -4.00 -22.34
CA SER A 264 4.03 -4.44 -21.56
C SER A 264 4.18 -5.96 -21.64
N SER A 265 5.42 -6.40 -21.87
CA SER A 265 5.75 -7.83 -21.85
C SER A 265 5.62 -8.46 -20.46
N LEU A 266 5.54 -7.63 -19.42
CA LEU A 266 5.48 -8.03 -18.01
C LEU A 266 4.05 -8.08 -17.46
N LEU A 267 3.01 -7.85 -18.27
CA LEU A 267 1.63 -7.75 -17.76
C LEU A 267 1.19 -8.98 -16.98
N LYS A 268 1.54 -10.19 -17.44
CA LYS A 268 1.22 -11.43 -16.73
C LYS A 268 1.87 -11.46 -15.35
N ASN A 269 3.20 -11.34 -15.29
CA ASN A 269 3.98 -11.31 -14.05
C ASN A 269 3.50 -10.20 -13.10
N TYR A 270 3.09 -9.06 -13.67
CA TYR A 270 2.58 -7.91 -12.91
C TYR A 270 1.28 -8.24 -12.18
N PHE A 271 0.36 -8.98 -12.79
CA PHE A 271 -0.85 -9.43 -12.10
C PHE A 271 -0.60 -10.61 -11.14
N ASP A 272 0.49 -11.35 -11.31
CA ASP A 272 0.92 -12.37 -10.35
C ASP A 272 1.51 -11.71 -9.09
N LEU A 273 2.23 -10.59 -9.22
CA LEU A 273 2.65 -9.76 -8.08
C LEU A 273 1.47 -9.33 -7.20
N PHE A 274 0.33 -8.93 -7.78
CA PHE A 274 -0.87 -8.62 -6.99
C PHE A 274 -1.40 -9.83 -6.21
N LYS A 275 -1.24 -11.05 -6.75
CA LYS A 275 -1.66 -12.27 -6.09
C LYS A 275 -0.77 -12.58 -4.89
N GLU A 276 0.54 -12.38 -5.01
CA GLU A 276 1.51 -12.54 -3.90
C GLU A 276 1.16 -11.63 -2.71
N TYR A 277 0.72 -10.40 -3.00
CA TYR A 277 0.26 -9.45 -1.98
C TYR A 277 -1.20 -9.68 -1.51
N ASN A 278 -1.86 -10.76 -1.96
CA ASN A 278 -3.26 -11.06 -1.67
C ASN A 278 -4.20 -9.88 -2.03
N LEU A 279 -4.01 -9.31 -3.22
CA LEU A 279 -4.82 -8.24 -3.82
C LEU A 279 -5.57 -8.70 -5.08
N ASP A 280 -5.45 -9.96 -5.47
CA ASP A 280 -6.19 -10.56 -6.58
C ASP A 280 -7.71 -10.57 -6.35
N THR A 281 -8.15 -10.46 -5.09
CA THR A 281 -9.56 -10.32 -4.71
C THR A 281 -10.10 -8.88 -4.82
N ASN A 282 -9.23 -7.87 -4.91
CA ASN A 282 -9.61 -6.47 -5.01
C ASN A 282 -10.39 -6.19 -6.31
N LYS A 283 -11.47 -5.42 -6.20
CA LYS A 283 -12.42 -5.17 -7.30
C LYS A 283 -11.76 -4.48 -8.51
N GLU A 284 -10.96 -3.44 -8.27
CA GLU A 284 -10.32 -2.70 -9.37
C GLU A 284 -9.17 -3.49 -9.99
N VAL A 285 -8.40 -4.26 -9.19
CA VAL A 285 -7.39 -5.20 -9.71
C VAL A 285 -8.05 -6.22 -10.65
N LYS A 286 -9.14 -6.88 -10.21
CA LYS A 286 -9.88 -7.84 -11.05
C LYS A 286 -10.39 -7.22 -12.35
N LYS A 287 -10.96 -6.02 -12.26
CA LYS A 287 -11.49 -5.28 -13.42
C LYS A 287 -10.39 -4.98 -14.43
N VAL A 288 -9.26 -4.45 -13.99
CA VAL A 288 -8.13 -4.13 -14.89
C VAL A 288 -7.50 -5.42 -15.43
N LYS A 289 -7.31 -6.46 -14.62
CA LYS A 289 -6.83 -7.78 -15.05
C LYS A 289 -7.70 -8.37 -16.16
N LYS A 290 -9.03 -8.34 -15.99
CA LYS A 290 -9.99 -8.82 -17.01
C LYS A 290 -9.87 -8.08 -18.34
N ILE A 291 -9.56 -6.78 -18.32
CA ILE A 291 -9.32 -6.00 -19.53
C ILE A 291 -7.97 -6.39 -20.15
N ALA A 292 -6.93 -6.51 -19.31
CA ALA A 292 -5.56 -6.77 -19.72
C ALA A 292 -5.34 -8.19 -20.29
N GLN A 293 -6.07 -9.19 -19.81
CA GLN A 293 -6.02 -10.60 -20.28
C GLN A 293 -6.29 -10.77 -21.78
N LYS A 294 -6.80 -9.74 -22.47
CA LYS A 294 -6.99 -9.77 -23.92
C LYS A 294 -5.68 -9.52 -24.69
N TYR A 295 -4.62 -9.14 -23.99
CA TYR A 295 -3.37 -8.66 -24.58
C TYR A 295 -2.14 -9.47 -24.12
N PHE A 296 -2.32 -10.53 -23.32
CA PHE A 296 -1.28 -11.48 -22.92
C PHE A 296 -1.84 -12.88 -22.71
#